data_AF-A0A6Y5K6V1-F1
#
_entry.id   AF-A0A6Y5K6V1-F1
#
_cell.length_a   1.000
_cell.length_b   1.000
_cell.length_c   1.000
_cell.angle_alpha   90.00
_cell.angle_beta   90.00
_cell.angle_gamma   90.00
#
_symmetry.space_group_name_H-M   'P 1'
#
loop_
_entity.id
_entity.type
_entity.pdbx_description
1 polymer ?
#
loop_
_entity_poly.entity_id
_entity_poly.type
_entity_poly.pdbx_seq_one_letter_code
_entity_poly.pdbx_strand_id
1 'polypeptide(L)' 'MPVRKLDNGQWVADFYTVDRSNGKRGKRVRKKFATKGEALAFENYTLQKIEDSPWLGQGKDKRRLSDLIHLWF' A
#
# COMPACT_ATOMS: atom_id res chain seq x y z
N MET A 1 7.60 -1.38 -13.24
CA MET A 1 8.16 -0.19 -12.56
C MET A 1 7.02 0.64 -11.97
N PRO A 2 7.13 1.05 -10.70
CA PRO A 2 6.06 1.72 -9.95
C PRO A 2 5.83 3.18 -10.38
N VAL A 3 6.91 3.94 -10.62
CA VAL A 3 6.83 5.30 -11.18
C VAL A 3 7.16 5.26 -12.67
N ARG A 4 6.30 5.83 -13.52
CA ARG A 4 6.53 5.94 -14.97
C ARG A 4 6.06 7.28 -15.53
N LYS A 5 6.66 7.71 -16.64
CA LYS A 5 6.21 8.88 -17.41
C LYS A 5 5.06 8.48 -18.33
N LEU A 6 4.08 9.35 -18.48
CA LEU A 6 2.94 9.22 -19.40
C LEU A 6 3.20 10.06 -20.66
N ASP A 7 2.50 9.73 -21.75
CA ASP A 7 2.63 10.41 -23.05
C ASP A 7 2.22 11.89 -22.98
N ASN A 8 1.38 12.24 -22.02
CA ASN A 8 0.98 13.62 -21.72
C ASN A 8 2.04 14.41 -20.91
N GLY A 9 3.25 13.87 -20.73
CA GLY A 9 4.34 14.51 -20.00
C GLY A 9 4.28 14.38 -18.47
N GLN A 10 3.16 13.90 -17.92
CA GLN A 10 2.98 13.72 -16.48
C GLN A 10 3.64 12.43 -15.97
N TRP A 11 3.86 12.36 -14.66
CA TRP A 11 4.37 11.16 -13.99
C TRP A 11 3.22 10.44 -13.28
N VAL A 12 3.25 9.11 -13.25
CA VAL A 12 2.28 8.30 -12.51
C VAL A 12 3.02 7.38 -11.55
N ALA A 13 2.61 7.39 -10.28
CA ALA A 13 2.97 6.38 -9.30
C ALA A 13 1.84 5.33 -9.27
N ASP A 14 2.16 4.09 -9.61
CA ASP A 14 1.24 2.97 -9.76
C ASP A 14 1.85 1.71 -9.12
N PHE A 15 1.53 1.50 -7.85
CA PHE A 15 2.09 0.42 -7.03
C PHE A 15 1.03 -0.19 -6.09
N TYR A 16 1.36 -1.36 -5.54
CA TYR A 16 0.56 -2.02 -4.51
C TYR A 16 1.17 -1.73 -3.14
N THR A 17 0.30 -1.52 -2.14
CA THR A 17 0.70 -1.22 -0.75
C THR A 17 1.15 -2.45 0.04
N VAL A 18 0.98 -3.64 -0.51
CA VAL A 18 1.35 -4.91 0.14
C VAL A 18 2.43 -5.55 -0.72
N ASP A 19 3.35 -6.26 -0.06
CA ASP A 19 4.52 -6.86 -0.67
C ASP A 19 4.18 -7.59 -1.99
N ARG A 20 4.99 -7.32 -3.02
CA ARG A 20 4.80 -7.82 -4.38
C ARG A 20 4.92 -9.35 -4.45
N SER A 21 5.58 -9.96 -3.46
CA SER A 21 5.73 -11.40 -3.29
C SER A 21 4.39 -12.12 -3.04
N ASN A 22 3.46 -11.50 -2.33
CA ASN A 22 2.17 -12.09 -1.95
C ASN A 22 1.05 -11.92 -3.01
N GLY A 23 1.42 -11.48 -4.23
CA GLY A 23 0.49 -11.32 -5.36
C GLY A 23 -0.41 -10.07 -5.28
N LYS A 24 -1.43 -10.02 -6.16
CA LYS A 24 -2.36 -8.87 -6.33
C LYS A 24 -3.34 -8.64 -5.16
N ARG A 25 -3.00 -9.03 -3.92
CA ARG A 25 -3.88 -8.94 -2.75
C ARG A 25 -3.71 -7.65 -1.93
N GLY A 26 -3.03 -6.64 -2.49
CA GLY A 26 -2.86 -5.32 -1.85
C GLY A 26 -3.74 -4.23 -2.44
N LYS A 27 -3.97 -3.16 -1.68
CA LYS A 27 -4.63 -1.94 -2.20
C LYS A 27 -3.74 -1.35 -3.29
N ARG A 28 -4.27 -1.20 -4.50
CA ARG A 28 -3.57 -0.52 -5.60
C ARG A 28 -3.69 0.98 -5.41
N VAL A 29 -2.57 1.68 -5.40
CA VAL A 29 -2.51 3.14 -5.35
C VAL A 29 -2.03 3.63 -6.70
N ARG A 30 -2.83 4.48 -7.34
CA ARG A 30 -2.49 5.13 -8.61
C ARG A 30 -2.74 6.62 -8.51
N LYS A 31 -1.69 7.43 -8.66
CA LYS A 31 -1.78 8.90 -8.62
C LYS A 31 -0.86 9.53 -9.66
N LYS A 32 -1.32 10.62 -10.27
CA LYS A 32 -0.57 11.40 -11.26
C LYS A 32 0.09 12.61 -10.60
N PHE A 33 1.25 12.99 -11.10
CA PHE A 33 2.11 14.06 -10.60
C PHE A 33 2.72 14.85 -11.77
N ALA A 34 3.13 16.08 -11.50
CA ALA A 34 3.79 16.92 -12.50
C ALA A 34 5.26 16.54 -12.67
N THR A 35 5.94 16.19 -11.57
CA THR A 35 7.37 15.88 -11.56
C THR A 35 7.68 14.44 -11.17
N LYS A 36 8.85 13.94 -11.59
CA LYS A 36 9.36 12.62 -11.19
C LYS A 36 9.61 12.55 -9.67
N GLY A 37 10.13 13.64 -9.10
CA GLY A 37 10.47 13.74 -7.69
C GLY A 37 9.25 13.57 -6.79
N GLU A 38 8.14 14.26 -7.12
CA GLU A 38 6.87 14.10 -6.40
C GLU A 38 6.34 12.67 -6.45
N ALA A 39 6.40 12.02 -7.62
CA ALA A 39 5.91 10.65 -7.78
C ALA A 39 6.73 9.66 -6.94
N LEU A 40 8.06 9.83 -6.88
CA LEU A 40 8.95 9.01 -6.06
C LEU A 40 8.77 9.27 -4.56
N ALA A 41 8.69 10.54 -4.16
CA ALA A 41 8.47 10.92 -2.77
C ALA A 41 7.13 10.36 -2.26
N PHE A 42 6.09 10.38 -3.09
CA PHE A 42 4.79 9.81 -2.76
C PHE A 42 4.83 8.29 -2.59
N GLU A 43 5.53 7.57 -3.46
CA GLU A 43 5.73 6.13 -3.31
C GLU A 43 6.40 5.81 -1.97
N ASN A 44 7.55 6.43 -1.70
CA ASN A 44 8.32 6.18 -0.48
C ASN A 44 7.53 6.53 0.78
N TYR A 45 6.88 7.70 0.82
CA TYR A 45 6.05 8.11 1.94
C TYR A 45 4.92 7.12 2.23
N THR A 46 4.27 6.63 1.18
CA THR A 46 3.15 5.69 1.33
C THR A 46 3.64 4.35 1.86
N LEU A 47 4.77 3.84 1.36
CA LEU A 47 5.36 2.58 1.83
C LEU A 47 5.84 2.68 3.28
N GLN A 48 6.56 3.75 3.64
CA GLN A 48 7.00 4.00 5.02
C GLN A 48 5.81 4.05 5.99
N LYS A 49 4.73 4.76 5.62
CA LYS A 49 3.54 4.83 6.46
C LYS A 49 2.89 3.46 6.73
N ILE A 50 3.04 2.52 5.81
CA ILE A 50 2.53 1.15 5.97
C ILE A 50 3.47 0.35 6.87
N GLU A 51 4.78 0.48 6.69
CA GLU A 51 5.81 -0.14 7.53
C GLU A 51 5.76 0.36 8.97
N ASP A 52 5.51 1.65 9.19
CA ASP A 52 5.39 2.27 10.52
C ASP A 52 4.10 1.87 11.24
N SER A 53 3.11 1.34 10.52
CA SER A 53 1.80 0.97 11.07
C SER A 53 1.38 -0.42 10.60
N PRO A 54 2.13 -1.48 10.95
CA PRO A 54 1.83 -2.84 10.51
C PRO A 54 0.46 -3.33 11.02
N TRP A 55 0.00 -2.80 12.15
CA TRP A 55 -1.32 -3.07 12.72
C TRP A 55 -2.49 -2.43 11.96
N LEU A 56 -2.26 -1.43 11.09
CA LEU A 56 -3.29 -0.89 10.18
C LEU A 56 -3.42 -1.71 8.89
N GLY A 57 -2.41 -2.51 8.55
CA GLY A 57 -2.32 -3.25 7.28
C GLY A 57 -3.10 -4.57 7.27
N GLN A 58 -3.33 -5.16 8.45
CA GLN A 58 -4.25 -6.29 8.58
C GLN A 58 -5.67 -5.73 8.51
N GLY A 59 -6.48 -6.20 7.56
CA GLY A 59 -7.88 -5.78 7.46
C GLY A 59 -8.59 -5.95 8.80
N LYS A 60 -9.67 -5.17 9.03
CA LYS A 60 -10.48 -5.24 10.27
C LYS A 60 -10.63 -6.70 10.70
N ASP A 61 -10.19 -7.01 11.92
CA ASP A 61 -10.32 -8.36 12.46
C ASP A 61 -11.80 -8.76 12.42
N LYS A 62 -12.09 -9.85 11.72
CA LYS A 62 -13.45 -10.37 11.54
C LYS A 62 -13.74 -11.55 12.46
N ARG A 63 -12.79 -11.93 13.31
CA ARG A 63 -12.97 -13.01 14.29
C ARG A 63 -14.10 -12.66 15.25
N ARG A 64 -14.86 -13.66 15.67
CA ARG A 64 -15.88 -13.47 16.72
C ARG A 64 -15.18 -13.37 18.07
N LEU A 65 -15.84 -12.69 19.01
CA LEU A 65 -15.33 -12.62 20.39
C LEU A 65 -15.13 -14.01 21.00
N SER A 66 -16.00 -14.97 20.66
CA SER A 66 -15.84 -16.38 21.03
C SER A 66 -14.51 -16.98 20.57
N ASP A 67 -14.08 -16.67 19.35
CA ASP A 67 -12.86 -17.22 18.76
C ASP A 67 -11.62 -16.67 19.47
N LEU A 68 -11.70 -15.43 19.98
CA LEU A 68 -10.64 -14.82 20.79
C LEU A 68 -10.55 -15.47 22.18
N ILE A 69 -11.69 -15.80 22.79
CA ILE A 69 -11.75 -16.46 24.11
C ILE A 69 -11.13 -17.86 24.03
N HIS A 70 -11.45 -18.63 22.98
CA HIS A 70 -10.88 -19.97 22.76
C HIS A 70 -9.39 -19.99 22.44
N LEU A 71 -8.80 -18.85 22.05
CA LEU A 71 -7.38 -18.77 21.71
C LEU A 71 -6.53 -18.48 22.96
N TRP A 72 -7.14 -18.00 24.04
CA TRP A 72 -6.47 -17.60 25.28
C TRP A 72 -6.48 -18.71 26.35
N PHE A 73 -7.46 -19.62 26.32
CA PHE A 73 -7.56 -20.76 27.24
C PHE A 73 -7.38 -22.08 26.49
#